data_AF-A0A943M9B4-F1
#
_entry.id   AF-A0A943M9B4-F1
#
_cell.length_a   1.000
_cell.length_b   1.000
_cell.length_c   1.000
_cell.angle_alpha   90.00
_cell.angle_beta   90.00
_cell.angle_gamma   90.00
#
_symmetry.space_group_name_H-M   'P 1'
#
loop_
_entity.id
_entity.type
_entity.pdbx_description
1 polymer ?
#
loop_
_entity_poly.entity_id
_entity_poly.type
_entity_poly.pdbx_seq_one_letter_code
_entity_poly.pdbx_strand_id
1 'polypeptide(L)'
;MTTAKGDDPEPDPYTRLTDINPMYMGDTNGAANFIIAFATDPGANDVYFGLWDADIPQDLKNIRLPTGTFTPSDDWSAGTFEPEYTFTRIYPAGTSIPFTGGTITVAAEGDTYTITGDLNDEYGTEYKYRYVGPVTVKDESPHHLPQLTADVDDSSFYLAEGTYFGDLYQTGTSVIDIGFTSPDVFMSVEFISEGSTKFSADVLKPGTYTINADRSQYTLTPGQEYNKAGWEYIPIGTYCRVIGMTDTYGFATSGTITVEKSGNQYTITFDMTSANGKAIKGSYTGALSLTDGTEKPVISELEEDRVVDLSAITQGKQTYSGYWYDNGMNNWTLYVRDESIPGIDGMIFDFNMPDLGFLPEGIPTGTYELSSVAKENTMVPGFINTYLAGTWYIWANIDGHYGKKAPITTGSMTLGKEGDIWTIEFEMYDDARPPHKISGSWSGPMRISNEW
;
A
#
# COMPACT_ATOMS: atom_id res chain seq x y z
N MET A 1 -22.08 -62.10 -47.95
CA MET A 1 -21.66 -61.90 -46.55
C MET A 1 -20.95 -60.57 -46.49
N THR A 2 -21.65 -59.56 -46.00
CA THR A 2 -21.15 -58.21 -45.74
C THR A 2 -20.39 -58.23 -44.42
N THR A 3 -19.11 -57.88 -44.47
CA THR A 3 -18.26 -57.65 -43.30
C THR A 3 -18.64 -56.33 -42.64
N ALA A 4 -18.93 -56.38 -41.33
CA ALA A 4 -19.20 -55.22 -40.49
C ALA A 4 -17.96 -54.31 -40.40
N LYS A 5 -18.17 -53.00 -40.58
CA LYS A 5 -17.22 -51.95 -40.17
C LYS A 5 -17.32 -51.81 -38.66
N GLY A 6 -16.18 -51.85 -37.97
CA GLY A 6 -16.10 -51.51 -36.55
C GLY A 6 -16.44 -50.04 -36.33
N ASP A 7 -17.09 -49.77 -35.20
CA ASP A 7 -17.44 -48.45 -34.72
C ASP A 7 -16.17 -47.62 -34.48
N ASP A 8 -16.09 -46.44 -35.09
CA ASP A 8 -15.10 -45.42 -34.71
C ASP A 8 -15.40 -44.97 -33.27
N PRO A 9 -14.38 -44.78 -32.41
CA PRO A 9 -14.60 -44.29 -31.05
C PRO A 9 -15.18 -42.88 -31.08
N GLU A 10 -16.18 -42.66 -30.22
CA GLU A 10 -16.83 -41.36 -30.04
C GLU A 10 -15.77 -40.28 -29.70
N PRO A 11 -15.85 -39.07 -30.31
CA PRO A 11 -14.89 -38.01 -30.03
C PRO A 11 -14.91 -37.63 -28.56
N ASP A 12 -13.72 -37.42 -28.00
CA ASP A 12 -13.51 -36.99 -26.61
C ASP A 12 -14.29 -35.70 -26.32
N PRO A 13 -15.20 -35.67 -25.33
CA PRO A 13 -16.02 -34.48 -25.06
C PRO A 13 -15.24 -33.32 -24.42
N TYR A 14 -13.96 -33.52 -24.11
CA TYR A 14 -13.11 -32.54 -23.47
C TYR A 14 -12.25 -31.77 -24.48
N THR A 15 -12.17 -30.45 -24.30
CA THR A 15 -11.15 -29.64 -24.95
C THR A 15 -9.79 -30.03 -24.40
N ARG A 16 -8.88 -30.41 -25.29
CA ARG A 16 -7.53 -30.82 -24.89
C ARG A 16 -6.72 -29.62 -24.41
N LEU A 17 -6.11 -29.76 -23.25
CA LEU A 17 -5.12 -28.85 -22.69
C LEU A 17 -3.70 -29.31 -23.04
N THR A 18 -2.82 -28.35 -23.32
CA THR A 18 -1.39 -28.51 -23.62
C THR A 18 -0.56 -27.50 -22.83
N ASP A 19 0.77 -27.60 -22.93
CA ASP A 19 1.71 -26.60 -22.41
C ASP A 19 1.47 -26.20 -20.94
N ILE A 20 1.37 -27.21 -20.07
CA ILE A 20 1.14 -27.00 -18.64
C ILE A 20 2.30 -26.24 -17.99
N ASN A 21 1.98 -25.21 -17.20
CA ASN A 21 2.91 -24.47 -16.34
C ASN A 21 2.30 -24.33 -14.93
N PRO A 22 2.51 -25.31 -14.05
CA PRO A 22 2.05 -25.26 -12.67
C PRO A 22 3.04 -24.55 -11.76
N MET A 23 2.51 -23.76 -10.84
CA MET A 23 3.25 -22.95 -9.89
C MET A 23 2.67 -23.15 -8.49
N TYR A 24 3.53 -23.36 -7.51
CA TYR A 24 3.20 -23.25 -6.10
C TYR A 24 3.43 -21.80 -5.68
N MET A 25 2.39 -21.16 -5.15
CA MET A 25 2.36 -19.73 -4.85
C MET A 25 2.55 -19.43 -3.35
N GLY A 26 2.87 -20.45 -2.55
CA GLY A 26 2.97 -20.35 -1.09
C GLY A 26 1.73 -20.88 -0.39
N ASP A 27 1.59 -20.57 0.89
CA ASP A 27 0.40 -20.87 1.67
C ASP A 27 -0.28 -19.61 2.20
N THR A 28 -1.58 -19.71 2.44
CA THR A 28 -2.39 -18.67 3.08
C THR A 28 -3.39 -19.35 3.98
N ASN A 29 -3.54 -18.85 5.20
CA ASN A 29 -4.47 -19.41 6.21
C ASN A 29 -4.31 -20.94 6.44
N GLY A 30 -3.11 -21.48 6.26
CA GLY A 30 -2.83 -22.90 6.44
C GLY A 30 -3.22 -23.80 5.27
N ALA A 31 -3.49 -23.24 4.08
CA ALA A 31 -3.71 -23.96 2.85
C ALA A 31 -2.69 -23.55 1.78
N ALA A 32 -2.17 -24.52 1.03
CA ALA A 32 -1.26 -24.32 -0.09
C ALA A 32 -2.00 -23.82 -1.33
N ASN A 33 -1.46 -22.80 -1.99
CA ASN A 33 -1.99 -22.21 -3.21
C ASN A 33 -1.22 -22.71 -4.44
N PHE A 34 -1.93 -23.25 -5.42
CA PHE A 34 -1.38 -23.66 -6.71
C PHE A 34 -2.09 -22.97 -7.86
N ILE A 35 -1.32 -22.36 -8.77
CA ILE A 35 -1.84 -21.85 -10.05
C ILE A 35 -1.33 -22.75 -11.17
N ILE A 36 -2.25 -23.29 -11.95
CA ILE A 36 -1.92 -24.14 -13.10
C ILE A 36 -2.39 -23.44 -14.37
N ALA A 37 -1.44 -23.02 -15.20
CA ALA A 37 -1.73 -22.49 -16.52
C ALA A 37 -1.60 -23.57 -17.59
N PHE A 38 -2.46 -23.51 -18.60
CA PHE A 38 -2.48 -24.37 -19.78
C PHE A 38 -2.74 -23.55 -21.04
N ALA A 39 -2.28 -24.02 -22.19
CA ALA A 39 -2.83 -23.65 -23.49
C ALA A 39 -3.91 -24.66 -23.91
N THR A 40 -4.84 -24.27 -24.80
CA THR A 40 -5.73 -25.23 -25.49
C THR A 40 -5.11 -25.77 -26.78
N ASP A 41 -5.57 -26.90 -27.29
CA ASP A 41 -5.24 -27.38 -28.65
C ASP A 41 -6.49 -27.31 -29.55
N PRO A 42 -6.52 -26.46 -30.60
CA PRO A 42 -5.47 -25.51 -30.99
C PRO A 42 -5.38 -24.32 -30.00
N GLY A 43 -4.19 -23.69 -29.91
CA GLY A 43 -3.79 -22.62 -28.97
C GLY A 43 -4.56 -21.30 -29.04
N ALA A 44 -5.88 -21.37 -29.11
CA ALA A 44 -6.80 -20.25 -29.16
C ALA A 44 -6.98 -19.58 -27.78
N ASN A 45 -6.85 -20.37 -26.70
CA ASN A 45 -7.11 -19.91 -25.34
C ASN A 45 -6.00 -20.35 -24.38
N ASP A 46 -5.83 -19.57 -23.32
CA ASP A 46 -5.18 -20.02 -22.09
C ASP A 46 -6.26 -20.44 -21.08
N VAL A 47 -5.96 -21.41 -20.23
CA VAL A 47 -6.83 -21.86 -19.13
C VAL A 47 -6.02 -21.87 -17.84
N TYR A 48 -6.58 -21.30 -16.79
CA TYR A 48 -5.97 -21.18 -15.47
C TYR A 48 -6.84 -21.89 -14.44
N PHE A 49 -6.22 -22.69 -13.57
CA PHE A 49 -6.86 -23.29 -12.40
C PHE A 49 -6.12 -22.84 -11.14
N GLY A 50 -6.80 -22.15 -10.22
CA GLY A 50 -6.26 -21.76 -8.91
C GLY A 50 -6.78 -22.71 -7.83
N LEU A 51 -5.95 -23.64 -7.35
CA LEU A 51 -6.34 -24.72 -6.44
C LEU A 51 -5.77 -24.49 -5.03
N TRP A 52 -6.57 -24.83 -4.02
CA TRP A 52 -6.19 -24.77 -2.61
C TRP A 52 -6.14 -26.18 -2.00
N ASP A 53 -5.03 -26.50 -1.33
CA ASP A 53 -4.80 -27.83 -0.74
C ASP A 53 -4.36 -27.76 0.74
N ALA A 54 -4.64 -28.81 1.51
CA ALA A 54 -4.28 -28.85 2.92
C ALA A 54 -2.79 -29.21 3.13
N ASP A 55 -2.17 -29.90 2.19
CA ASP A 55 -0.80 -30.37 2.31
C ASP A 55 0.18 -29.30 1.81
N ILE A 56 0.76 -28.55 2.75
CA ILE A 56 1.78 -27.53 2.44
C ILE A 56 3.10 -28.21 2.04
N PRO A 57 3.62 -27.98 0.82
CA PRO A 57 4.88 -28.55 0.37
C PRO A 57 6.04 -28.24 1.32
N GLN A 58 6.68 -29.30 1.84
CA GLN A 58 7.84 -29.17 2.73
C GLN A 58 9.19 -29.28 1.98
N ASP A 59 9.20 -29.95 0.83
CA ASP A 59 10.36 -30.05 -0.07
C ASP A 59 10.10 -29.24 -1.34
N LEU A 60 10.50 -27.97 -1.31
CA LEU A 60 10.32 -27.03 -2.41
C LEU A 60 11.11 -27.41 -3.68
N LYS A 61 12.01 -28.40 -3.60
CA LYS A 61 12.72 -28.93 -4.78
C LYS A 61 11.95 -30.03 -5.50
N ASN A 62 10.93 -30.62 -4.86
CA ASN A 62 10.17 -31.76 -5.37
C ASN A 62 8.66 -31.59 -5.12
N ILE A 63 8.11 -30.44 -5.49
CA ILE A 63 6.69 -30.11 -5.31
C ILE A 63 5.81 -30.98 -6.23
N ARG A 64 4.69 -31.47 -5.68
CA ARG A 64 3.66 -32.21 -6.42
C ARG A 64 2.37 -31.41 -6.46
N LEU A 65 1.63 -31.50 -7.56
CA LEU A 65 0.27 -30.96 -7.60
C LEU A 65 -0.63 -31.74 -6.64
N PRO A 66 -1.60 -31.06 -6.00
CA PRO A 66 -2.54 -31.71 -5.11
C PRO A 66 -3.48 -32.61 -5.91
N THR A 67 -3.82 -33.77 -5.35
CA THR A 67 -4.73 -34.74 -5.97
C THR A 67 -6.06 -34.74 -5.26
N GLY A 68 -7.16 -34.78 -6.01
CA GLY A 68 -8.50 -34.73 -5.45
C GLY A 68 -9.49 -34.06 -6.38
N THR A 69 -10.66 -33.74 -5.84
CA THR A 69 -11.70 -32.97 -6.51
C THR A 69 -11.89 -31.65 -5.78
N PHE A 70 -11.82 -30.56 -6.52
CA PHE A 70 -11.89 -29.19 -6.04
C PHE A 70 -13.19 -28.54 -6.50
N THR A 71 -13.85 -27.81 -5.60
CA THR A 71 -15.11 -27.07 -5.84
C THR A 71 -14.88 -25.56 -5.65
N PRO A 72 -15.70 -24.67 -6.25
CA PRO A 72 -15.49 -23.23 -6.15
C PRO A 72 -15.64 -22.72 -4.70
N SER A 73 -14.73 -21.85 -4.26
CA SER A 73 -14.84 -21.08 -3.02
C SER A 73 -13.96 -19.83 -3.07
N ASP A 74 -14.39 -18.77 -2.37
CA ASP A 74 -13.64 -17.51 -2.19
C ASP A 74 -13.00 -17.41 -0.78
N ASP A 75 -13.03 -18.51 0.00
CA ASP A 75 -12.52 -18.55 1.38
C ASP A 75 -11.12 -19.16 1.52
N TRP A 76 -10.49 -19.52 0.40
CA TRP A 76 -9.16 -20.14 0.32
C TRP A 76 -9.03 -21.43 1.15
N SER A 77 -10.14 -22.13 1.37
CA SER A 77 -10.13 -23.39 2.12
C SER A 77 -9.58 -24.54 1.28
N ALA A 78 -8.91 -25.48 1.94
CA ALA A 78 -8.38 -26.67 1.28
C ALA A 78 -9.48 -27.49 0.58
N GLY A 79 -9.16 -28.05 -0.59
CA GLY A 79 -10.10 -28.80 -1.42
C GLY A 79 -11.00 -27.92 -2.29
N THR A 80 -10.64 -26.65 -2.48
CA THR A 80 -11.39 -25.71 -3.32
C THR A 80 -10.57 -25.17 -4.48
N PHE A 81 -11.24 -24.60 -5.47
CA PHE A 81 -10.61 -23.72 -6.44
C PHE A 81 -11.16 -22.30 -6.29
N GLU A 82 -10.32 -21.31 -6.54
CA GLU A 82 -10.69 -19.90 -6.43
C GLU A 82 -11.23 -19.39 -7.78
N PRO A 83 -12.50 -18.96 -7.86
CA PRO A 83 -13.11 -18.45 -9.09
C PRO A 83 -12.34 -17.29 -9.73
N GLU A 84 -11.72 -16.41 -8.93
CA GLU A 84 -10.94 -15.27 -9.44
C GLU A 84 -9.70 -15.70 -10.24
N TYR A 85 -9.03 -16.79 -9.82
CA TYR A 85 -7.84 -17.34 -10.48
C TYR A 85 -8.14 -18.57 -11.35
N THR A 86 -9.41 -18.91 -11.52
CA THR A 86 -9.86 -20.05 -12.34
C THR A 86 -10.69 -19.54 -13.51
N PHE A 87 -10.05 -19.36 -14.67
CA PHE A 87 -10.66 -18.74 -15.85
C PHE A 87 -10.05 -19.26 -17.15
N THR A 88 -10.76 -19.03 -18.27
CA THR A 88 -10.15 -19.13 -19.60
C THR A 88 -9.97 -17.74 -20.21
N ARG A 89 -8.85 -17.50 -20.87
CA ARG A 89 -8.58 -16.28 -21.63
C ARG A 89 -8.58 -16.58 -23.11
N ILE A 90 -9.43 -15.87 -23.86
CA ILE A 90 -9.63 -16.08 -25.30
C ILE A 90 -8.89 -15.00 -26.11
N TYR A 91 -8.05 -15.41 -27.05
CA TYR A 91 -7.32 -14.50 -27.94
C TYR A 91 -8.04 -14.26 -29.29
N PRO A 92 -7.81 -13.13 -29.97
CA PRO A 92 -6.87 -12.04 -29.65
C PRO A 92 -7.44 -10.95 -28.73
N ALA A 93 -8.74 -11.01 -28.40
CA ALA A 93 -9.38 -9.99 -27.58
C ALA A 93 -8.84 -9.93 -26.14
N GLY A 94 -8.25 -11.02 -25.65
CA GLY A 94 -7.72 -11.10 -24.28
C GLY A 94 -8.82 -11.20 -23.22
N THR A 95 -10.06 -11.47 -23.63
CA THR A 95 -11.23 -11.60 -22.76
C THR A 95 -11.05 -12.79 -21.82
N SER A 96 -11.10 -12.54 -20.51
CA SER A 96 -11.12 -13.58 -19.49
C SER A 96 -12.56 -13.93 -19.12
N ILE A 97 -12.86 -15.23 -19.06
CA ILE A 97 -14.14 -15.77 -18.61
C ILE A 97 -13.87 -16.57 -17.32
N PRO A 98 -14.24 -16.03 -16.15
CA PRO A 98 -14.07 -16.73 -14.88
C PRO A 98 -15.08 -17.88 -14.76
N PHE A 99 -14.67 -18.93 -14.05
CA PHE A 99 -15.53 -20.08 -13.75
C PHE A 99 -16.01 -20.00 -12.30
N THR A 100 -17.31 -19.82 -12.13
CA THR A 100 -17.95 -19.67 -10.80
C THR A 100 -18.57 -20.97 -10.30
N GLY A 101 -18.57 -22.03 -11.12
CA GLY A 101 -19.23 -23.31 -10.84
C GLY A 101 -18.48 -24.50 -11.41
N GLY A 102 -18.86 -25.71 -10.95
CA GLY A 102 -18.34 -26.97 -11.45
C GLY A 102 -17.27 -27.60 -10.55
N THR A 103 -16.43 -28.47 -11.12
CA THR A 103 -15.38 -29.21 -10.41
C THR A 103 -14.11 -29.33 -11.22
N ILE A 104 -12.96 -29.29 -10.54
CA ILE A 104 -11.67 -29.66 -11.10
C ILE A 104 -11.23 -30.95 -10.41
N THR A 105 -10.81 -31.95 -11.18
CA THR A 105 -10.28 -33.21 -10.63
C THR A 105 -8.85 -33.41 -11.08
N VAL A 106 -7.96 -33.65 -10.13
CA VAL A 106 -6.54 -33.96 -10.36
C VAL A 106 -6.25 -35.37 -9.86
N ALA A 107 -5.79 -36.24 -10.75
CA ALA A 107 -5.34 -37.59 -10.44
C ALA A 107 -3.90 -37.79 -10.92
N ALA A 108 -3.13 -38.60 -10.20
CA ALA A 108 -1.75 -38.94 -10.56
C ALA A 108 -1.54 -40.46 -10.58
N GLU A 109 -0.91 -40.97 -11.63
CA GLU A 109 -0.41 -42.34 -11.73
C GLU A 109 1.08 -42.30 -12.11
N GLY A 110 1.95 -42.55 -11.13
CA GLY A 110 3.39 -42.31 -11.30
C GLY A 110 3.68 -40.82 -11.55
N ASP A 111 4.40 -40.53 -12.63
CA ASP A 111 4.74 -39.17 -13.04
C ASP A 111 3.71 -38.55 -14.01
N THR A 112 2.64 -39.28 -14.35
CA THR A 112 1.60 -38.80 -15.27
C THR A 112 0.39 -38.30 -14.48
N TYR A 113 -0.02 -37.08 -14.76
CA TYR A 113 -1.24 -36.47 -14.20
C TYR A 113 -2.36 -36.49 -15.22
N THR A 114 -3.57 -36.73 -14.72
CA THR A 114 -4.83 -36.47 -15.43
C THR A 114 -5.55 -35.34 -14.70
N ILE A 115 -5.73 -34.21 -15.38
CA ILE A 115 -6.41 -33.02 -14.84
C ILE A 115 -7.64 -32.76 -15.69
N THR A 116 -8.81 -32.74 -15.06
CA THR A 116 -10.10 -32.56 -15.73
C THR A 116 -10.84 -31.40 -15.11
N GLY A 117 -11.33 -30.47 -15.94
CA GLY A 117 -12.25 -29.42 -15.53
C GLY A 117 -13.62 -29.63 -16.16
N ASP A 118 -14.65 -29.80 -15.35
CA ASP A 118 -16.05 -29.72 -15.73
C ASP A 118 -16.63 -28.46 -15.07
N LEU A 119 -16.62 -27.34 -15.79
CA LEU A 119 -16.75 -25.99 -15.23
C LEU A 119 -17.92 -25.22 -15.84
N ASN A 120 -18.40 -24.21 -15.12
CA ASN A 120 -19.43 -23.29 -15.59
C ASN A 120 -19.06 -21.82 -15.32
N ASP A 121 -19.36 -20.94 -16.25
CA ASP A 121 -19.30 -19.49 -16.03
C ASP A 121 -20.52 -18.95 -15.26
N GLU A 122 -20.53 -17.65 -14.96
CA GLU A 122 -21.64 -16.99 -14.23
C GLU A 122 -23.01 -17.12 -14.93
N TYR A 123 -23.02 -17.39 -16.24
CA TYR A 123 -24.24 -17.56 -17.05
C TYR A 123 -24.67 -19.03 -17.15
N GLY A 124 -23.91 -19.96 -16.55
CA GLY A 124 -24.16 -21.40 -16.60
C GLY A 124 -23.68 -22.07 -17.89
N THR A 125 -22.88 -21.41 -18.72
CA THR A 125 -22.28 -22.02 -19.91
C THR A 125 -21.28 -23.09 -19.48
N GLU A 126 -21.37 -24.30 -20.04
CA GLU A 126 -20.48 -25.41 -19.67
C GLU A 126 -19.16 -25.36 -20.45
N TYR A 127 -18.06 -25.64 -19.75
CA TYR A 127 -16.72 -25.79 -20.31
C TYR A 127 -16.09 -27.08 -19.81
N LYS A 128 -15.53 -27.86 -20.73
CA LYS A 128 -14.90 -29.15 -20.44
C LYS A 128 -13.47 -29.16 -20.91
N TYR A 129 -12.53 -29.35 -20.00
CA TYR A 129 -11.09 -29.39 -20.28
C TYR A 129 -10.44 -30.67 -19.77
N ARG A 130 -9.44 -31.17 -20.50
CA ARG A 130 -8.63 -32.31 -20.04
C ARG A 130 -7.16 -32.18 -20.43
N TYR A 131 -6.29 -32.38 -19.45
CA TYR A 131 -4.86 -32.57 -19.61
C TYR A 131 -4.48 -34.00 -19.20
N VAL A 132 -3.63 -34.66 -19.99
CA VAL A 132 -2.97 -35.92 -19.61
C VAL A 132 -1.50 -35.82 -19.98
N GLY A 133 -0.61 -35.91 -18.99
CA GLY A 133 0.82 -35.81 -19.24
C GLY A 133 1.66 -35.59 -17.98
N PRO A 134 2.99 -35.45 -18.14
CA PRO A 134 3.91 -35.21 -17.05
C PRO A 134 3.82 -33.77 -16.52
N VAL A 135 4.12 -33.60 -15.24
CA VAL A 135 4.02 -32.30 -14.57
C VAL A 135 5.31 -31.98 -13.82
N THR A 136 5.78 -30.74 -13.92
CA THR A 136 6.85 -30.19 -13.09
C THR A 136 6.35 -28.88 -12.49
N VAL A 137 6.21 -28.83 -11.17
CA VAL A 137 5.73 -27.65 -10.45
C VAL A 137 6.91 -26.75 -10.11
N LYS A 138 6.79 -25.45 -10.39
CA LYS A 138 7.77 -24.44 -9.98
C LYS A 138 7.40 -23.88 -8.61
N ASP A 139 8.41 -23.61 -7.80
CA ASP A 139 8.25 -22.80 -6.59
C ASP A 139 8.30 -21.32 -6.98
N GLU A 140 7.17 -20.65 -6.87
CA GLU A 140 7.03 -19.19 -7.02
C GLU A 140 6.53 -18.59 -5.69
N SER A 141 6.62 -19.34 -4.58
CA SER A 141 6.16 -18.89 -3.28
C SER A 141 7.05 -17.77 -2.74
N PRO A 142 6.46 -16.76 -2.06
CA PRO A 142 7.26 -15.86 -1.27
C PRO A 142 7.95 -16.69 -0.17
N HIS A 143 9.28 -16.66 -0.13
CA HIS A 143 10.03 -17.42 0.86
C HIS A 143 9.86 -16.80 2.26
N HIS A 144 9.40 -17.60 3.23
CA HIS A 144 9.44 -17.23 4.64
C HIS A 144 10.87 -16.84 5.06
N LEU A 145 10.95 -15.87 5.96
CA LEU A 145 12.17 -15.39 6.58
C LEU A 145 12.81 -16.52 7.41
N PRO A 146 14.09 -16.85 7.14
CA PRO A 146 14.79 -17.89 7.87
C PRO A 146 14.78 -17.63 9.37
N GLN A 147 14.41 -18.62 10.17
CA GLN A 147 14.30 -18.47 11.63
C GLN A 147 15.66 -18.62 12.31
N LEU A 148 15.81 -18.05 13.53
CA LEU A 148 17.00 -18.28 14.37
C LEU A 148 17.24 -19.77 14.60
N THR A 149 18.50 -20.20 14.45
CA THR A 149 18.91 -21.59 14.71
C THR A 149 19.51 -21.78 16.10
N ALA A 150 20.06 -20.72 16.69
CA ALA A 150 20.68 -20.69 18.01
C ALA A 150 20.16 -19.50 18.83
N ASP A 151 20.42 -19.54 20.14
CA ASP A 151 20.17 -18.42 21.04
C ASP A 151 21.08 -17.23 20.69
N VAL A 152 20.57 -16.03 20.87
CA VAL A 152 21.32 -14.78 20.77
C VAL A 152 21.55 -14.30 22.19
N ASP A 153 22.73 -14.58 22.74
CA ASP A 153 23.08 -14.22 24.11
C ASP A 153 24.04 -13.01 24.13
N ASP A 154 23.91 -12.17 25.15
CA ASP A 154 24.84 -11.09 25.51
C ASP A 154 25.27 -10.15 24.35
N SER A 155 24.36 -9.87 23.41
CA SER A 155 24.64 -8.91 22.33
C SER A 155 24.85 -7.50 22.89
N SER A 156 25.98 -6.85 22.53
CA SER A 156 26.26 -5.47 22.92
C SER A 156 26.05 -4.54 21.72
N PHE A 157 24.98 -3.76 21.77
CA PHE A 157 24.62 -2.80 20.73
C PHE A 157 25.35 -1.48 20.95
N TYR A 158 25.91 -0.91 19.88
CA TYR A 158 26.66 0.36 19.93
C TYR A 158 25.90 1.55 19.33
N LEU A 159 24.79 1.30 18.63
CA LEU A 159 23.97 2.32 17.97
C LEU A 159 22.49 2.05 18.22
N ALA A 160 21.73 3.12 18.45
CA ALA A 160 20.27 3.10 18.62
C ALA A 160 19.65 4.30 17.88
N GLU A 161 18.95 4.00 16.79
CA GLU A 161 18.31 4.99 15.92
C GLU A 161 16.85 4.61 15.71
N GLY A 162 15.96 5.60 15.63
CA GLY A 162 14.54 5.31 15.57
C GLY A 162 13.67 6.47 15.16
N THR A 163 12.37 6.21 15.08
CA THR A 163 11.35 7.18 14.72
C THR A 163 10.26 7.18 15.78
N TYR A 164 9.84 8.38 16.20
CA TYR A 164 8.66 8.60 17.02
C TYR A 164 7.44 8.82 16.12
N PHE A 165 6.40 8.00 16.27
CA PHE A 165 5.17 8.08 15.48
C PHE A 165 3.99 8.68 16.24
N GLY A 166 4.20 9.16 17.46
CA GLY A 166 3.14 9.73 18.29
C GLY A 166 2.05 8.72 18.64
N ASP A 167 0.83 9.23 18.84
CA ASP A 167 -0.35 8.41 19.12
C ASP A 167 -0.94 7.82 17.83
N LEU A 168 -0.11 7.03 17.13
CA LEU A 168 -0.42 6.41 15.84
C LEU A 168 -1.73 5.62 15.88
N TYR A 169 -2.00 4.94 17.00
CA TYR A 169 -3.18 4.08 17.17
C TYR A 169 -4.35 4.77 17.87
N GLN A 170 -4.23 6.06 18.21
CA GLN A 170 -5.28 6.85 18.88
C GLN A 170 -5.75 6.23 20.20
N THR A 171 -4.82 5.60 20.94
CA THR A 171 -5.06 4.92 22.21
C THR A 171 -4.54 5.73 23.40
N GLY A 172 -4.03 6.94 23.19
CA GLY A 172 -3.39 7.75 24.22
C GLY A 172 -2.00 7.24 24.62
N THR A 173 -1.39 6.40 23.78
CA THR A 173 -0.03 5.88 23.94
C THR A 173 0.87 6.42 22.85
N SER A 174 2.18 6.29 22.98
CA SER A 174 3.11 6.71 21.93
C SER A 174 3.85 5.52 21.34
N VAL A 175 3.88 5.45 20.01
CA VAL A 175 4.63 4.44 19.26
C VAL A 175 6.02 4.99 18.94
N ILE A 176 7.04 4.24 19.31
CA ILE A 176 8.45 4.56 19.03
C ILE A 176 9.11 3.29 18.49
N ASP A 177 9.54 3.30 17.24
CA ASP A 177 10.30 2.20 16.65
C ASP A 177 11.78 2.51 16.68
N ILE A 178 12.58 1.63 17.29
CA ILE A 178 14.02 1.81 17.46
C ILE A 178 14.76 0.57 16.97
N GLY A 179 15.70 0.80 16.06
CA GLY A 179 16.70 -0.16 15.64
C GLY A 179 17.96 -0.06 16.49
N PHE A 180 18.40 -1.19 17.05
CA PHE A 180 19.65 -1.34 17.79
C PHE A 180 20.64 -2.15 16.95
N THR A 181 21.84 -1.61 16.76
CA THR A 181 22.84 -2.22 15.87
C THR A 181 24.09 -2.67 16.64
N SER A 182 24.53 -3.88 16.33
CA SER A 182 25.82 -4.47 16.68
C SER A 182 26.48 -5.02 15.39
N PRO A 183 27.72 -5.56 15.43
CA PRO A 183 28.37 -6.08 14.22
C PRO A 183 27.61 -7.24 13.56
N ASP A 184 27.03 -8.13 14.36
CA ASP A 184 26.45 -9.40 13.89
C ASP A 184 24.93 -9.48 14.10
N VAL A 185 24.36 -8.53 14.83
CA VAL A 185 22.94 -8.54 15.21
C VAL A 185 22.33 -7.15 15.06
N PHE A 186 21.17 -7.09 14.43
CA PHE A 186 20.25 -5.97 14.44
C PHE A 186 19.00 -6.34 15.26
N MET A 187 18.49 -5.41 16.06
CA MET A 187 17.25 -5.61 16.82
C MET A 187 16.30 -4.44 16.56
N SER A 188 15.11 -4.73 16.05
CA SER A 188 14.01 -3.76 15.94
C SER A 188 13.11 -3.90 17.15
N VAL A 189 12.72 -2.78 17.75
CA VAL A 189 11.82 -2.76 18.90
C VAL A 189 10.80 -1.65 18.74
N GLU A 190 9.53 -2.05 18.67
CA GLU A 190 8.42 -1.11 18.66
C GLU A 190 7.87 -0.96 20.09
N PHE A 191 8.25 0.14 20.74
CA PHE A 191 7.81 0.49 22.09
C PHE A 191 6.45 1.19 22.06
N ILE A 192 5.56 0.74 22.94
CA ILE A 192 4.32 1.44 23.29
C ILE A 192 4.54 2.14 24.63
N SER A 193 4.99 3.39 24.57
CA SER A 193 5.30 4.21 25.74
C SER A 193 4.11 5.06 26.17
N GLU A 194 4.27 5.80 27.27
CA GLU A 194 3.29 6.80 27.68
C GLU A 194 3.05 7.84 26.58
N GLY A 195 1.79 8.24 26.40
CA GLY A 195 1.42 9.22 25.37
C GLY A 195 2.12 10.56 25.56
N SER A 196 2.69 11.07 24.47
CA SER A 196 3.13 12.46 24.32
C SER A 196 2.41 13.09 23.14
N THR A 197 2.09 14.39 23.24
CA THR A 197 1.51 15.16 22.12
C THR A 197 2.57 15.87 21.27
N LYS A 198 3.84 15.78 21.66
CA LYS A 198 4.97 16.41 20.97
C LYS A 198 6.20 15.52 21.05
N PHE A 199 6.98 15.52 19.98
CA PHE A 199 8.30 14.92 19.99
C PHE A 199 9.25 15.66 20.96
N SER A 200 10.10 14.88 21.61
CA SER A 200 11.19 15.35 22.46
C SER A 200 12.23 14.24 22.62
N ALA A 201 13.42 14.57 23.14
CA ALA A 201 14.44 13.57 23.48
C ALA A 201 14.05 12.64 24.66
N ASP A 202 12.89 12.87 25.29
CA ASP A 202 12.36 12.13 26.44
C ASP A 202 11.09 11.32 26.10
N VAL A 203 10.81 11.09 24.80
CA VAL A 203 9.60 10.36 24.38
C VAL A 203 9.59 8.91 24.84
N LEU A 204 10.74 8.22 24.89
CA LEU A 204 10.83 6.89 25.47
C LEU A 204 10.96 6.98 26.99
N LYS A 205 9.94 6.51 27.72
CA LYS A 205 9.92 6.51 29.20
C LYS A 205 10.70 5.34 29.80
N PRO A 206 11.49 5.57 30.87
CA PRO A 206 12.08 4.48 31.65
C PRO A 206 11.01 3.56 32.25
N GLY A 207 11.29 2.27 32.29
CA GLY A 207 10.36 1.25 32.77
C GLY A 207 10.68 -0.14 32.21
N THR A 208 9.90 -1.13 32.63
CA THR A 208 9.96 -2.47 32.06
C THR A 208 8.81 -2.64 31.08
N TYR A 209 9.16 -2.96 29.85
CA TYR A 209 8.23 -3.21 28.75
C TYR A 209 8.07 -4.71 28.54
N THR A 210 6.83 -5.17 28.35
CA THR A 210 6.50 -6.58 28.10
C THR A 210 5.90 -6.78 26.71
N ILE A 211 6.17 -7.91 26.06
CA ILE A 211 5.52 -8.25 24.79
C ILE A 211 4.01 -8.43 24.99
N ASN A 212 3.20 -7.60 24.33
CA ASN A 212 1.75 -7.67 24.36
C ASN A 212 1.15 -6.94 23.14
N ALA A 213 0.15 -7.56 22.48
CA ALA A 213 -0.50 -7.01 21.30
C ALA A 213 -1.60 -5.99 21.60
N ASP A 214 -1.98 -5.80 22.87
CA ASP A 214 -3.08 -4.89 23.27
C ASP A 214 -2.74 -3.40 23.19
N ARG A 215 -1.48 -3.06 22.91
CA ARG A 215 -0.97 -1.68 22.79
C ARG A 215 -1.19 -0.84 24.06
N SER A 216 -1.24 -1.49 25.22
CA SER A 216 -1.22 -0.79 26.51
C SER A 216 0.13 -0.14 26.77
N GLN A 217 0.17 0.86 27.65
CA GLN A 217 1.42 1.53 28.02
C GLN A 217 2.42 0.53 28.60
N TYR A 218 3.70 0.74 28.32
CA TYR A 218 4.79 -0.14 28.74
C TYR A 218 4.70 -1.54 28.12
N THR A 219 4.29 -1.60 26.86
CA THR A 219 4.31 -2.85 26.07
C THR A 219 5.18 -2.75 24.84
N LEU A 220 5.50 -3.90 24.27
CA LEU A 220 6.22 -4.07 23.03
C LEU A 220 5.30 -4.79 22.05
N THR A 221 5.23 -4.31 20.81
CA THR A 221 4.49 -5.03 19.78
C THR A 221 5.19 -6.36 19.48
N PRO A 222 4.48 -7.50 19.54
CA PRO A 222 5.07 -8.80 19.24
C PRO A 222 5.69 -8.82 17.84
N GLY A 223 6.83 -9.49 17.72
CA GLY A 223 7.45 -9.75 16.44
C GLY A 223 6.61 -10.72 15.62
N GLN A 224 6.48 -10.45 14.33
CA GLN A 224 5.86 -11.36 13.39
C GLN A 224 6.43 -11.16 12.00
N GLU A 225 6.21 -12.17 11.18
CA GLU A 225 6.41 -12.05 9.75
C GLU A 225 5.12 -11.52 9.10
N TYR A 226 5.27 -10.58 8.18
CA TYR A 226 4.15 -9.99 7.45
C TYR A 226 4.30 -10.24 5.96
N ASN A 227 3.29 -10.87 5.37
CA ASN A 227 3.22 -11.02 3.92
C ASN A 227 2.76 -9.69 3.30
N LYS A 228 3.70 -8.96 2.71
CA LYS A 228 3.44 -7.72 2.01
C LYS A 228 2.81 -8.01 0.64
N ALA A 229 1.49 -7.87 0.59
CA ALA A 229 0.68 -7.96 -0.62
C ALA A 229 0.77 -9.32 -1.36
N GLY A 230 1.19 -10.40 -0.71
CA GLY A 230 1.28 -11.73 -1.30
C GLY A 230 2.63 -12.05 -1.96
N TRP A 231 3.58 -11.10 -2.00
CA TRP A 231 4.79 -11.21 -2.82
C TRP A 231 6.09 -11.31 -2.02
N GLU A 232 6.09 -10.91 -0.75
CA GLU A 232 7.30 -10.81 0.05
C GLU A 232 6.96 -10.91 1.54
N TYR A 233 7.70 -11.72 2.28
CA TYR A 233 7.64 -11.70 3.74
C TYR A 233 8.65 -10.71 4.30
N ILE A 234 8.18 -9.78 5.12
CA ILE A 234 9.00 -8.79 5.83
C ILE A 234 8.83 -8.92 7.34
N PRO A 235 9.87 -8.61 8.13
CA PRO A 235 9.76 -8.64 9.59
C PRO A 235 9.10 -7.35 10.10
N ILE A 236 8.13 -7.47 11.00
CA ILE A 236 7.47 -6.33 11.66
C ILE A 236 7.41 -6.53 13.18
N GLY A 237 7.20 -5.42 13.92
CA GLY A 237 7.15 -5.43 15.38
C GLY A 237 8.53 -5.64 16.02
N THR A 238 8.58 -6.34 17.15
CA THR A 238 9.82 -6.55 17.91
C THR A 238 10.53 -7.83 17.46
N TYR A 239 11.69 -7.70 16.81
CA TYR A 239 12.45 -8.85 16.30
C TYR A 239 13.97 -8.64 16.35
N CYS A 240 14.68 -9.76 16.34
CA CYS A 240 16.12 -9.84 16.16
C CYS A 240 16.43 -10.35 14.74
N ARG A 241 17.46 -9.78 14.08
CA ARG A 241 18.04 -10.26 12.83
C ARG A 241 19.52 -10.53 13.07
N VAL A 242 19.93 -11.80 12.96
CA VAL A 242 21.34 -12.19 12.95
C VAL A 242 21.86 -12.12 11.53
N ILE A 243 22.91 -11.33 11.34
CA ILE A 243 23.49 -10.97 10.05
C ILE A 243 24.45 -12.08 9.61
N GLY A 244 24.32 -12.55 8.37
CA GLY A 244 25.16 -13.59 7.81
C GLY A 244 25.14 -13.65 6.29
N MET A 245 25.59 -14.78 5.72
CA MET A 245 25.40 -15.04 4.29
C MET A 245 23.92 -15.16 3.92
N THR A 246 23.13 -15.64 4.86
CA THR A 246 21.67 -15.62 4.86
C THR A 246 21.26 -15.22 6.26
N ASP A 247 20.52 -14.11 6.36
CA ASP A 247 20.11 -13.62 7.65
C ASP A 247 19.06 -14.51 8.27
N THR A 248 19.05 -14.57 9.60
CA THR A 248 18.05 -15.31 10.37
C THR A 248 17.34 -14.40 11.34
N TYR A 249 16.06 -14.67 11.58
CA TYR A 249 15.13 -13.80 12.28
C TYR A 249 14.55 -14.48 13.52
N GLY A 250 14.50 -13.73 14.60
CA GLY A 250 13.91 -14.11 15.88
C GLY A 250 12.78 -13.16 16.22
N PHE A 251 11.55 -13.57 15.96
CA PHE A 251 10.35 -12.79 16.27
C PHE A 251 10.00 -12.91 17.74
N ALA A 252 10.14 -11.83 18.53
CA ALA A 252 9.91 -11.89 19.97
C ALA A 252 8.40 -12.03 20.28
N THR A 253 8.04 -13.10 20.99
CA THR A 253 6.65 -13.38 21.39
C THR A 253 6.44 -13.35 22.90
N SER A 254 7.52 -13.30 23.68
CA SER A 254 7.47 -13.17 25.14
C SER A 254 8.76 -12.58 25.70
N GLY A 255 8.73 -12.24 26.99
CA GLY A 255 9.85 -11.64 27.73
C GLY A 255 9.72 -10.13 27.88
N THR A 256 10.82 -9.47 28.23
CA THR A 256 10.85 -8.08 28.66
C THR A 256 12.03 -7.30 28.12
N ILE A 257 11.84 -5.99 28.01
CA ILE A 257 12.92 -5.01 27.83
C ILE A 257 12.88 -4.03 29.00
N THR A 258 14.00 -3.83 29.68
CA THR A 258 14.12 -2.81 30.73
C THR A 258 14.82 -1.59 30.17
N VAL A 259 14.21 -0.41 30.36
CA VAL A 259 14.71 0.88 29.93
C VAL A 259 15.01 1.71 31.18
N GLU A 260 16.28 2.10 31.33
CA GLU A 260 16.73 3.04 32.36
C GLU A 260 17.29 4.30 31.70
N LYS A 261 17.18 5.44 32.39
CA LYS A 261 17.71 6.72 31.89
C LYS A 261 18.47 7.46 32.98
N SER A 262 19.66 7.95 32.64
CA SER A 262 20.48 8.82 33.49
C SER A 262 21.02 10.00 32.66
N GLY A 263 20.44 11.18 32.88
CA GLY A 263 20.68 12.35 32.03
C GLY A 263 20.26 12.05 30.58
N ASN A 264 21.19 12.22 29.63
CA ASN A 264 20.95 11.95 28.21
C ASN A 264 21.27 10.51 27.79
N GLN A 265 21.71 9.66 28.71
CA GLN A 265 22.08 8.26 28.41
C GLN A 265 20.96 7.31 28.82
N TYR A 266 20.67 6.37 27.93
CA TYR A 266 19.81 5.23 28.17
C TYR A 266 20.64 3.98 28.43
N THR A 267 20.18 3.13 29.34
CA THR A 267 20.62 1.73 29.46
C THR A 267 19.41 0.87 29.15
N ILE A 268 19.50 0.05 28.11
CA ILE A 268 18.40 -0.80 27.66
C ILE A 268 18.88 -2.24 27.70
N THR A 269 18.14 -3.10 28.40
CA THR A 269 18.46 -4.52 28.55
C THR A 269 17.35 -5.36 27.95
N PHE A 270 17.72 -6.30 27.09
CA PHE A 270 16.83 -7.18 26.36
C PHE A 270 16.87 -8.57 26.99
N ASP A 271 15.71 -9.11 27.37
CA ASP A 271 15.54 -10.49 27.82
C ASP A 271 14.23 -11.05 27.26
N MET A 272 14.28 -11.51 26.01
CA MET A 272 13.13 -11.93 25.23
C MET A 272 13.27 -13.38 24.75
N THR A 273 12.15 -13.96 24.31
CA THR A 273 12.11 -15.28 23.67
C THR A 273 11.37 -15.20 22.34
N SER A 274 11.95 -15.82 21.31
CA SER A 274 11.37 -15.87 19.96
C SER A 274 10.20 -16.85 19.86
N ALA A 275 9.41 -16.74 18.79
CA ALA A 275 8.33 -17.67 18.45
C ALA A 275 8.79 -19.14 18.40
N ASN A 276 10.02 -19.39 17.92
CA ASN A 276 10.62 -20.73 17.88
C ASN A 276 11.42 -21.11 19.15
N GLY A 277 11.24 -20.37 20.24
CA GLY A 277 11.75 -20.71 21.58
C GLY A 277 13.23 -20.39 21.81
N LYS A 278 13.86 -19.54 21.00
CA LYS A 278 15.25 -19.09 21.16
C LYS A 278 15.33 -17.88 22.07
N ALA A 279 16.35 -17.82 22.91
CA ALA A 279 16.62 -16.64 23.73
C ALA A 279 17.13 -15.48 22.85
N ILE A 280 16.69 -14.27 23.17
CA ILE A 280 17.14 -13.02 22.55
C ILE A 280 17.53 -12.07 23.68
N LYS A 281 18.84 -11.98 23.95
CA LYS A 281 19.42 -11.21 25.05
C LYS A 281 20.49 -10.24 24.57
N GLY A 282 20.57 -9.10 25.25
CA GLY A 282 21.60 -8.11 24.99
C GLY A 282 21.43 -6.84 25.79
N SER A 283 22.26 -5.86 25.48
CA SER A 283 22.18 -4.54 26.09
C SER A 283 22.68 -3.42 25.17
N TYR A 284 22.13 -2.24 25.38
CA TYR A 284 22.57 -0.99 24.79
C TYR A 284 22.85 0.04 25.90
N THR A 285 23.91 0.82 25.76
CA THR A 285 24.14 2.00 26.60
C THR A 285 24.60 3.18 25.75
N GLY A 286 23.84 4.26 25.75
CA GLY A 286 24.16 5.45 24.96
C GLY A 286 22.98 6.40 24.78
N ALA A 287 23.14 7.39 23.90
CA ALA A 287 22.07 8.32 23.55
C ALA A 287 21.24 7.79 22.37
N LEU A 288 19.92 7.93 22.44
CA LEU A 288 19.02 7.59 21.34
C LEU A 288 19.01 8.71 20.30
N SER A 289 19.12 8.34 19.02
CA SER A 289 18.92 9.27 17.90
C SER A 289 17.53 9.04 17.30
N LEU A 290 16.58 9.89 17.66
CA LEU A 290 15.19 9.77 17.21
C LEU A 290 14.83 10.89 16.24
N THR A 291 14.08 10.56 15.20
CA THR A 291 13.40 11.52 14.32
C THR A 291 11.93 11.64 14.70
N ASP A 292 11.34 12.80 14.42
CA ASP A 292 9.90 12.99 14.57
C ASP A 292 9.16 12.54 13.29
N GLY A 293 8.61 11.33 13.33
CA GLY A 293 7.77 10.78 12.26
C GLY A 293 6.35 11.34 12.25
N THR A 294 5.97 12.16 13.23
CA THR A 294 4.69 12.89 13.21
C THR A 294 4.75 14.16 12.38
N GLU A 295 5.95 14.66 12.09
CA GLU A 295 6.11 15.82 11.23
C GLU A 295 5.81 15.46 9.77
N LYS A 296 4.87 16.18 9.17
CA LYS A 296 4.67 16.11 7.73
C LYS A 296 5.95 16.57 7.02
N PRO A 297 6.39 15.88 5.96
CA PRO A 297 7.51 16.33 5.15
C PRO A 297 7.20 17.72 4.60
N VAL A 298 8.21 18.59 4.58
CA VAL A 298 8.12 19.88 3.88
C VAL A 298 8.11 19.62 2.39
N ILE A 299 7.06 20.05 1.71
CA ILE A 299 6.86 19.86 0.28
C ILE A 299 7.26 21.12 -0.49
N SER A 300 7.22 22.29 0.12
CA SER A 300 7.60 23.55 -0.52
C SER A 300 9.02 23.51 -1.09
N GLU A 301 9.14 23.94 -2.34
CA GLU A 301 10.40 24.13 -3.08
C GLU A 301 10.78 25.63 -3.14
N LEU A 302 10.08 26.48 -2.39
CA LEU A 302 10.46 27.87 -2.22
C LEU A 302 11.63 27.99 -1.24
N GLU A 303 12.48 28.97 -1.49
CA GLU A 303 13.66 29.30 -0.66
C GLU A 303 13.46 30.62 0.10
N GLU A 304 12.43 31.39 -0.27
CA GLU A 304 12.10 32.71 0.27
C GLU A 304 10.64 33.08 -0.02
N ASP A 305 10.17 34.15 0.62
CA ASP A 305 8.86 34.76 0.35
C ASP A 305 8.68 35.08 -1.14
N ARG A 306 7.46 34.86 -1.65
CA ARG A 306 7.12 35.05 -3.07
C ARG A 306 6.01 36.08 -3.24
N VAL A 307 6.32 37.13 -3.98
CA VAL A 307 5.29 37.97 -4.63
C VAL A 307 5.04 37.38 -6.01
N VAL A 308 3.85 36.82 -6.21
CA VAL A 308 3.45 36.07 -7.40
C VAL A 308 3.09 37.02 -8.53
N ASP A 309 3.73 36.87 -9.70
CA ASP A 309 3.43 37.63 -10.91
C ASP A 309 2.51 36.85 -11.84
N LEU A 310 1.23 37.20 -11.82
CA LEU A 310 0.18 36.58 -12.65
C LEU A 310 -0.13 37.41 -13.91
N SER A 311 0.68 38.41 -14.25
CA SER A 311 0.39 39.36 -15.34
C SER A 311 0.36 38.74 -16.73
N ALA A 312 1.04 37.60 -16.92
CA ALA A 312 1.01 36.84 -18.17
C ALA A 312 -0.30 36.05 -18.37
N ILE A 313 -1.10 35.86 -17.32
CA ILE A 313 -2.34 35.08 -17.36
C ILE A 313 -3.49 35.96 -17.83
N THR A 314 -3.96 35.73 -19.06
CA THR A 314 -5.00 36.56 -19.67
C THR A 314 -6.42 36.07 -19.39
N GLN A 315 -6.60 34.80 -18.98
CA GLN A 315 -7.89 34.22 -18.62
C GLN A 315 -7.70 33.15 -17.52
N GLY A 316 -8.49 33.24 -16.46
CA GLY A 316 -8.56 32.21 -15.42
C GLY A 316 -9.63 31.16 -15.72
N LYS A 317 -9.70 30.10 -14.91
CA LYS A 317 -10.73 29.04 -15.03
C LYS A 317 -11.29 28.68 -13.66
N GLN A 318 -12.61 28.59 -13.53
CA GLN A 318 -13.30 27.95 -12.40
C GLN A 318 -13.90 26.62 -12.86
N THR A 319 -13.60 25.56 -12.13
CA THR A 319 -14.04 24.19 -12.45
C THR A 319 -14.86 23.66 -11.29
N TYR A 320 -16.06 23.17 -11.58
CA TYR A 320 -16.87 22.40 -10.63
C TYR A 320 -16.55 20.92 -10.73
N SER A 321 -16.27 20.29 -9.59
CA SER A 321 -15.83 18.90 -9.46
C SER A 321 -16.70 18.11 -8.48
N GLY A 322 -17.97 18.51 -8.28
CA GLY A 322 -18.94 17.79 -7.45
C GLY A 322 -18.41 17.44 -6.06
N TYR A 323 -18.55 16.18 -5.65
CA TYR A 323 -18.15 15.69 -4.32
C TYR A 323 -16.76 15.01 -4.37
N TRP A 324 -15.79 15.61 -5.06
CA TRP A 324 -14.45 15.05 -5.25
C TRP A 324 -13.78 14.59 -3.95
N TYR A 325 -13.91 15.37 -2.87
CA TYR A 325 -13.33 15.04 -1.56
C TYR A 325 -14.24 14.18 -0.67
N ASP A 326 -15.43 13.80 -1.14
CA ASP A 326 -16.41 12.98 -0.41
C ASP A 326 -16.66 13.46 1.04
N ASN A 327 -16.68 14.78 1.22
CA ASN A 327 -16.80 15.42 2.53
C ASN A 327 -18.17 16.11 2.74
N GLY A 328 -19.16 15.76 1.90
CA GLY A 328 -20.51 16.30 1.94
C GLY A 328 -20.67 17.73 1.40
N MET A 329 -19.64 18.26 0.72
CA MET A 329 -19.63 19.60 0.13
C MET A 329 -19.23 19.56 -1.35
N ASN A 330 -19.52 20.65 -2.05
CA ASN A 330 -19.17 20.82 -3.45
C ASN A 330 -17.75 21.36 -3.59
N ASN A 331 -16.97 20.75 -4.46
CA ASN A 331 -15.59 21.14 -4.72
C ASN A 331 -15.50 21.98 -5.99
N TRP A 332 -14.79 23.09 -5.86
CA TRP A 332 -14.51 24.01 -6.94
C TRP A 332 -13.03 24.31 -6.96
N THR A 333 -12.42 24.33 -8.14
CA THR A 333 -11.03 24.72 -8.31
C THR A 333 -10.93 25.92 -9.24
N LEU A 334 -10.25 26.96 -8.77
CA LEU A 334 -9.92 28.16 -9.50
C LEU A 334 -8.44 28.09 -9.92
N TYR A 335 -8.21 28.17 -11.22
CA TYR A 335 -6.90 28.17 -11.84
C TYR A 335 -6.57 29.56 -12.37
N VAL A 336 -5.48 30.14 -11.89
CA VAL A 336 -4.82 31.33 -12.47
C VAL A 336 -3.43 30.92 -12.91
N ARG A 337 -3.35 30.20 -14.02
CA ARG A 337 -2.13 29.59 -14.55
C ARG A 337 -2.28 29.36 -16.05
N ASP A 338 -1.16 29.31 -16.76
CA ASP A 338 -1.11 28.94 -18.18
C ASP A 338 0.14 28.09 -18.44
N GLU A 339 -0.06 26.79 -18.61
CA GLU A 339 1.02 25.83 -18.83
C GLU A 339 1.68 25.98 -20.21
N SER A 340 1.08 26.74 -21.13
CA SER A 340 1.66 27.01 -22.44
C SER A 340 2.76 28.09 -22.41
N ILE A 341 2.84 28.85 -21.31
CA ILE A 341 3.83 29.90 -21.13
C ILE A 341 4.88 29.41 -20.12
N PRO A 342 6.11 29.12 -20.54
CA PRO A 342 7.14 28.66 -19.62
C PRO A 342 7.69 29.80 -18.76
N GLY A 343 8.06 29.48 -17.53
CA GLY A 343 8.78 30.37 -16.63
C GLY A 343 7.92 31.41 -15.91
N ILE A 344 6.60 31.26 -15.91
CA ILE A 344 5.69 32.17 -15.20
C ILE A 344 5.13 31.55 -13.93
N ASP A 345 4.68 32.40 -13.02
CA ASP A 345 3.96 31.97 -11.84
C ASP A 345 2.51 31.56 -12.18
N GLY A 346 1.96 30.68 -11.35
CA GLY A 346 0.56 30.32 -11.37
C GLY A 346 0.06 29.98 -9.97
N MET A 347 -1.25 30.08 -9.81
CA MET A 347 -1.96 29.70 -8.59
C MET A 347 -3.08 28.70 -8.90
N ILE A 348 -3.26 27.76 -7.99
CA ILE A 348 -4.41 26.86 -7.91
C ILE A 348 -5.06 27.15 -6.56
N PHE A 349 -6.35 27.50 -6.55
CA PHE A 349 -7.14 27.68 -5.34
C PHE A 349 -8.28 26.69 -5.36
N ASP A 350 -8.46 25.96 -4.27
CA ASP A 350 -9.43 24.88 -4.21
C ASP A 350 -10.37 25.09 -3.03
N PHE A 351 -11.67 24.88 -3.24
CA PHE A 351 -12.71 25.35 -2.33
C PHE A 351 -13.64 24.23 -1.89
N ASN A 352 -14.03 24.29 -0.62
CA ASN A 352 -15.20 23.63 -0.09
C ASN A 352 -16.38 24.62 -0.13
N MET A 353 -17.34 24.36 -1.00
CA MET A 353 -18.56 25.16 -1.16
C MET A 353 -19.79 24.41 -0.62
N PRO A 354 -20.82 25.11 -0.13
CA PRO A 354 -22.08 24.47 0.20
C PRO A 354 -22.63 23.66 -0.98
N ASP A 355 -23.39 22.61 -0.68
CA ASP A 355 -24.01 21.75 -1.70
C ASP A 355 -25.14 22.49 -2.43
N LEU A 356 -24.77 23.22 -3.48
CA LEU A 356 -25.64 24.04 -4.32
C LEU A 356 -25.64 23.58 -5.80
N GLY A 357 -24.98 22.46 -6.09
CA GLY A 357 -24.69 22.00 -7.45
C GLY A 357 -23.71 22.91 -8.24
N PHE A 358 -23.78 22.80 -9.57
CA PHE A 358 -23.02 23.64 -10.50
C PHE A 358 -23.61 25.07 -10.56
N LEU A 359 -22.72 26.07 -10.51
CA LEU A 359 -23.05 27.49 -10.54
C LEU A 359 -22.53 28.10 -11.85
N PRO A 360 -23.40 28.40 -12.84
CA PRO A 360 -22.96 28.95 -14.12
C PRO A 360 -22.27 30.32 -14.02
N GLU A 361 -22.49 31.03 -12.91
CA GLU A 361 -21.89 32.35 -12.61
C GLU A 361 -20.56 32.26 -11.85
N GLY A 362 -20.12 31.05 -11.49
CA GLY A 362 -18.96 30.79 -10.65
C GLY A 362 -19.32 30.76 -9.16
N ILE A 363 -18.31 30.52 -8.31
CA ILE A 363 -18.48 30.59 -6.86
C ILE A 363 -18.77 32.04 -6.42
N PRO A 364 -19.45 32.26 -5.28
CA PRO A 364 -19.71 33.59 -4.76
C PRO A 364 -18.44 34.43 -4.56
N THR A 365 -18.57 35.75 -4.61
CA THR A 365 -17.50 36.66 -4.20
C THR A 365 -17.39 36.72 -2.68
N GLY A 366 -16.19 36.91 -2.15
CA GLY A 366 -15.95 37.02 -0.72
C GLY A 366 -14.51 36.74 -0.34
N THR A 367 -14.24 36.75 0.96
CA THR A 367 -12.94 36.32 1.51
C THR A 367 -13.04 34.87 1.96
N TYR A 368 -12.11 34.07 1.50
CA TYR A 368 -11.98 32.66 1.80
C TYR A 368 -10.70 32.43 2.59
N GLU A 369 -10.83 31.71 3.70
CA GLU A 369 -9.71 31.30 4.55
C GLU A 369 -9.40 29.82 4.30
N LEU A 370 -8.14 29.43 4.43
CA LEU A 370 -7.76 28.03 4.45
C LEU A 370 -8.23 27.33 5.74
N SER A 371 -8.71 26.10 5.62
CA SER A 371 -9.12 25.29 6.76
C SER A 371 -8.64 23.86 6.63
N SER A 372 -7.93 23.36 7.65
CA SER A 372 -7.52 21.95 7.74
C SER A 372 -8.69 21.00 8.05
N VAL A 373 -9.86 21.56 8.38
CA VAL A 373 -11.11 20.83 8.57
C VAL A 373 -12.08 21.29 7.50
N ALA A 374 -12.68 20.34 6.79
CA ALA A 374 -13.63 20.61 5.73
C ALA A 374 -14.80 21.46 6.28
N LYS A 375 -14.97 22.68 5.75
CA LYS A 375 -16.00 23.63 6.17
C LYS A 375 -16.49 24.42 4.96
N GLU A 376 -17.78 24.71 4.92
CA GLU A 376 -18.36 25.55 3.88
C GLU A 376 -17.67 26.92 3.77
N ASN A 377 -17.46 27.37 2.54
CA ASN A 377 -16.84 28.65 2.20
C ASN A 377 -15.41 28.76 2.73
N THR A 378 -14.64 27.67 2.67
CA THR A 378 -13.21 27.66 2.98
C THR A 378 -12.40 27.10 1.82
N MET A 379 -11.12 27.46 1.77
CA MET A 379 -10.16 26.85 0.86
C MET A 379 -9.54 25.60 1.47
N VAL A 380 -9.18 24.67 0.60
CA VAL A 380 -8.52 23.40 0.94
C VAL A 380 -7.00 23.61 0.94
N PRO A 381 -6.29 23.30 2.04
CA PRO A 381 -4.83 23.28 2.06
C PRO A 381 -4.24 22.38 0.99
N GLY A 382 -3.07 22.75 0.46
CA GLY A 382 -2.35 21.94 -0.52
C GLY A 382 -1.82 20.64 0.09
N PHE A 383 -2.01 19.52 -0.62
CA PHE A 383 -1.44 18.22 -0.28
C PHE A 383 -1.21 17.39 -1.54
N ILE A 384 -0.34 16.38 -1.44
CA ILE A 384 -0.09 15.44 -2.53
C ILE A 384 -1.00 14.23 -2.34
N ASN A 385 -1.79 13.91 -3.38
CA ASN A 385 -2.55 12.68 -3.48
C ASN A 385 -2.50 12.16 -4.92
N THR A 386 -1.54 11.30 -5.27
CA THR A 386 -1.19 10.88 -6.67
C THR A 386 -0.93 12.02 -7.69
N TYR A 387 -1.37 13.24 -7.40
CA TYR A 387 -1.28 14.52 -8.10
C TYR A 387 -1.33 15.66 -7.05
N LEU A 388 -1.18 16.92 -7.47
CA LEU A 388 -1.31 18.07 -6.58
C LEU A 388 -2.79 18.38 -6.33
N ALA A 389 -3.25 18.26 -5.08
CA ALA A 389 -4.63 18.53 -4.68
C ALA A 389 -4.69 19.70 -3.68
N GLY A 390 -5.79 20.44 -3.66
CA GLY A 390 -5.92 21.63 -2.80
C GLY A 390 -5.30 22.90 -3.41
N THR A 391 -4.93 23.84 -2.54
CA THR A 391 -4.42 25.17 -2.92
C THR A 391 -2.89 25.17 -3.04
N TRP A 392 -2.36 25.68 -4.16
CA TRP A 392 -0.93 25.64 -4.49
C TRP A 392 -0.43 26.91 -5.18
N TYR A 393 0.83 27.26 -4.87
CA TYR A 393 1.69 27.99 -5.79
C TYR A 393 2.39 27.01 -6.74
N ILE A 394 2.50 27.40 -8.00
CA ILE A 394 3.25 26.66 -9.02
C ILE A 394 4.04 27.62 -9.91
N TRP A 395 5.18 27.16 -10.39
CA TRP A 395 5.98 27.81 -11.41
C TRP A 395 6.06 26.89 -12.62
N ALA A 396 5.57 27.35 -13.78
CA ALA A 396 5.47 26.55 -14.98
C ALA A 396 6.85 26.32 -15.62
N ASN A 397 7.19 25.06 -15.91
CA ASN A 397 8.42 24.69 -16.63
C ASN A 397 8.11 24.14 -18.03
N ILE A 398 9.14 24.09 -18.87
CA ILE A 398 9.11 23.36 -20.15
C ILE A 398 8.87 21.86 -19.90
N ASP A 399 8.18 21.19 -20.83
CA ASP A 399 7.92 19.73 -20.88
C ASP A 399 6.80 19.18 -19.99
N GLY A 400 5.84 20.01 -19.56
CA GLY A 400 4.62 19.53 -18.88
C GLY A 400 4.81 19.15 -17.41
N HIS A 401 5.92 19.59 -16.81
CA HIS A 401 6.21 19.45 -15.38
C HIS A 401 6.25 20.82 -14.70
N TYR A 402 5.81 20.89 -13.44
CA TYR A 402 6.00 22.08 -12.60
C TYR A 402 7.47 22.19 -12.19
N GLY A 403 8.03 23.40 -12.24
CA GLY A 403 9.42 23.63 -11.86
C GLY A 403 9.62 23.83 -10.37
N LYS A 404 9.01 24.87 -9.79
CA LYS A 404 8.91 25.06 -8.34
C LYS A 404 7.44 24.97 -7.94
N LYS A 405 7.13 24.33 -6.83
CA LYS A 405 5.78 24.28 -6.26
C LYS A 405 5.82 24.42 -4.74
N ALA A 406 4.75 24.97 -4.19
CA ALA A 406 4.57 25.06 -2.75
C ALA A 406 3.09 24.84 -2.38
N PRO A 407 2.78 23.88 -1.48
CA PRO A 407 1.42 23.74 -0.98
C PRO A 407 1.11 24.94 -0.08
N ILE A 408 -0.08 25.50 -0.23
CA ILE A 408 -0.54 26.54 0.69
C ILE A 408 -1.18 25.87 1.90
N THR A 409 -0.75 26.23 3.11
CA THR A 409 -1.28 25.65 4.35
C THR A 409 -2.19 26.60 5.13
N THR A 410 -1.94 27.91 5.05
CA THR A 410 -2.68 28.93 5.81
C THR A 410 -2.76 30.26 5.05
N GLY A 411 -3.61 31.16 5.53
CA GLY A 411 -3.87 32.48 4.95
C GLY A 411 -5.19 32.56 4.21
N SER A 412 -5.33 33.56 3.36
CA SER A 412 -6.62 33.91 2.76
C SER A 412 -6.53 34.50 1.36
N MET A 413 -7.67 34.45 0.66
CA MET A 413 -7.88 35.04 -0.66
C MET A 413 -9.22 35.78 -0.68
N THR A 414 -9.24 36.97 -1.26
CA THR A 414 -10.46 37.72 -1.55
C THR A 414 -10.77 37.67 -3.04
N LEU A 415 -11.96 37.16 -3.37
CA LEU A 415 -12.50 37.05 -4.71
C LEU A 415 -13.55 38.13 -4.92
N GLY A 416 -13.35 39.01 -5.91
CA GLY A 416 -14.30 40.02 -6.35
C GLY A 416 -14.71 39.83 -7.81
N LYS A 417 -15.81 40.47 -8.21
CA LYS A 417 -16.31 40.47 -9.59
C LYS A 417 -16.96 41.82 -9.91
N GLU A 418 -16.57 42.43 -11.04
CA GLU A 418 -17.21 43.62 -11.61
C GLU A 418 -17.47 43.38 -13.11
N GLY A 419 -18.75 43.24 -13.47
CA GLY A 419 -19.12 42.79 -14.82
C GLY A 419 -18.55 41.39 -15.12
N ASP A 420 -17.80 41.28 -16.22
CA ASP A 420 -17.16 40.03 -16.65
C ASP A 420 -15.73 39.85 -16.08
N ILE A 421 -15.23 40.82 -15.32
CA ILE A 421 -13.88 40.83 -14.78
C ILE A 421 -13.89 40.36 -13.33
N TRP A 422 -13.09 39.35 -13.05
CA TRP A 422 -12.83 38.87 -11.71
C TRP A 422 -11.56 39.52 -11.15
N THR A 423 -11.52 39.64 -9.83
CA THR A 423 -10.37 40.14 -9.08
C THR A 423 -10.03 39.17 -7.96
N ILE A 424 -8.74 38.92 -7.78
CA ILE A 424 -8.19 38.06 -6.74
C ILE A 424 -7.11 38.86 -6.02
N GLU A 425 -7.14 38.83 -4.69
CA GLU A 425 -6.06 39.32 -3.83
C GLU A 425 -5.78 38.26 -2.75
N PHE A 426 -4.53 37.88 -2.52
CA PHE A 426 -4.20 36.84 -1.55
C PHE A 426 -2.93 37.13 -0.77
N GLU A 427 -2.94 36.65 0.47
CA GLU A 427 -1.79 36.55 1.35
C GLU A 427 -1.85 35.19 2.06
N MET A 428 -0.87 34.35 1.80
CA MET A 428 -0.88 32.93 2.15
C MET A 428 0.51 32.47 2.60
N TYR A 429 0.57 31.29 3.21
CA TYR A 429 1.81 30.72 3.73
C TYR A 429 1.92 29.24 3.38
N ASP A 430 3.13 28.79 3.01
CA ASP A 430 3.40 27.41 2.64
C ASP A 430 3.66 26.50 3.87
N ASP A 431 4.18 25.28 3.63
CA ASP A 431 4.55 24.32 4.67
C ASP A 431 6.03 24.35 5.05
N ALA A 432 6.81 25.33 4.56
CA ALA A 432 8.21 25.48 4.91
C ALA A 432 8.40 25.82 6.39
N ARG A 433 9.63 25.67 6.88
CA ARG A 433 9.99 25.89 8.29
C ARG A 433 11.23 26.79 8.38
N PRO A 434 11.08 28.11 8.61
CA PRO A 434 9.82 28.84 8.79
C PRO A 434 8.98 28.93 7.49
N PRO A 435 7.64 29.13 7.57
CA PRO A 435 6.78 29.26 6.39
C PRO A 435 7.15 30.48 5.55
N HIS A 436 7.16 30.32 4.23
CA HIS A 436 7.30 31.44 3.29
C HIS A 436 5.95 32.10 3.04
N LYS A 437 5.95 33.42 3.00
CA LYS A 437 4.80 34.22 2.59
C LYS A 437 4.66 34.17 1.07
N ILE A 438 3.47 33.84 0.59
CA ILE A 438 3.09 33.84 -0.83
C ILE A 438 1.94 34.83 -1.00
N SER A 439 2.14 35.87 -1.81
CA SER A 439 1.17 36.96 -1.95
C SER A 439 1.07 37.46 -3.38
N GLY A 440 -0.06 38.05 -3.74
CA GLY A 440 -0.25 38.58 -5.08
C GLY A 440 -1.68 39.00 -5.36
N SER A 441 -1.90 39.44 -6.60
CA SER A 441 -3.22 39.75 -7.11
C SER A 441 -3.33 39.42 -8.59
N TRP A 442 -4.56 39.25 -9.05
CA TRP A 442 -4.86 39.03 -10.46
C TRP A 442 -6.21 39.63 -10.83
N SER A 443 -6.34 40.12 -12.05
CA SER A 443 -7.62 40.55 -12.60
C SER A 443 -7.75 40.15 -14.06
N GLY A 444 -8.90 39.60 -14.41
CA GLY A 444 -9.18 39.16 -15.77
C GLY A 444 -10.49 38.38 -15.89
N PRO A 445 -10.86 37.99 -17.12
CA PRO A 445 -12.01 37.15 -17.37
C PRO A 445 -11.77 35.72 -16.87
N MET A 446 -12.81 35.04 -16.37
CA MET A 446 -12.75 33.62 -16.01
C MET A 446 -13.71 32.79 -16.85
N ARG A 447 -13.21 31.65 -17.35
CA ARG A 447 -14.05 30.60 -17.91
C ARG A 447 -14.61 29.73 -16.80
N ILE A 448 -15.90 29.43 -16.83
CA ILE A 448 -16.55 28.53 -15.87
C ILE A 448 -16.90 27.22 -16.57
N SER A 449 -16.60 26.08 -15.95
CA SER A 449 -16.87 24.76 -16.52
C SER A 449 -17.34 23.76 -15.46
N ASN A 450 -18.18 22.83 -15.92
CA ASN A 450 -18.55 21.63 -15.15
C ASN A 450 -17.73 20.44 -15.65
N GLU A 451 -17.01 19.77 -14.75
CA GLU A 451 -16.24 18.55 -15.02
C GLU A 451 -16.74 17.34 -14.20
N TRP A 452 -17.89 17.48 -13.53
CA TRP A 452 -18.57 16.41 -12.79
C TRP A 452 -19.67 15.73 -13.61
#